data_AF-A0A6N7GZI9-F1
#
_entry.id   AF-A0A6N7GZI9-F1
#
_cell.length_a   1.000
_cell.length_b   1.000
_cell.length_c   1.000
_cell.angle_alpha   90.00
_cell.angle_beta   90.00
_cell.angle_gamma   90.00
#
_symmetry.space_group_name_H-M   'P 1'
#
loop_
_entity.id
_entity.type
_entity.pdbx_description
1 polymer ?
#
loop_
_entity_poly.entity_id
_entity_poly.type
_entity_poly.pdbx_seq_one_letter_code
_entity_poly.pdbx_strand_id
1 'polypeptide(L)'
;MKRHADNPALRAAYALSAIYPRLRSRTTRAGYRLRRTFAHSLLTYDNQSFTDGAGAQFQRVLGVYALARDIDAKYLHSPVSLIGYRGTPNSRDKAGDKILNELDDLTLIASDSGAEAMAARATVVSLSSPRSHELEKHAGTSKHPTLFKITLPYQELDRDPAIWNRLRPVLRHQTTRRPPLRIAVHVRRGDNHFVAAERLLPNSYYISVAQRLGSLLVQLDIPHRFEIFSETLTIGTRLTPSDFTPGMTSESFAVAGDHDRFGEFDALSPVDLHLDTPLMEAIGMMVSADVLITSKSSLSIVVGLLNPDRLILFHPFWHAPMAHWVTTSADGQFNEAHAAKMLRRYLSGT
;
A
#
# COMPACT_ATOMS: atom_id res chain seq x y z
N MET A 1 14.52 13.06 21.64
CA MET A 1 13.93 13.17 20.27
C MET A 1 14.94 13.03 19.09
N LYS A 2 15.94 12.13 19.12
CA LYS A 2 16.95 11.99 18.03
C LYS A 2 17.28 10.55 17.57
N ARG A 3 16.61 9.48 18.06
CA ARG A 3 17.12 8.10 17.88
C ARG A 3 16.39 7.21 16.86
N HIS A 4 15.34 7.66 16.19
CA HIS A 4 14.69 6.88 15.09
C HIS A 4 14.94 7.43 13.68
N ALA A 5 15.55 8.60 13.55
CA ALA A 5 15.93 9.19 12.27
C ALA A 5 17.25 8.61 11.69
N ASP A 6 17.95 7.75 12.45
CA ASP A 6 19.26 7.21 12.13
C ASP A 6 19.22 5.71 11.77
N ASN A 7 18.19 5.26 11.04
CA ASN A 7 18.30 3.98 10.33
C ASN A 7 18.87 4.24 8.92
N PRO A 8 20.19 4.11 8.71
CA PRO A 8 20.83 4.37 7.43
C PRO A 8 20.34 3.44 6.31
N ALA A 9 19.83 2.25 6.63
CA ALA A 9 19.27 1.33 5.63
C ALA A 9 17.97 1.87 5.01
N LEU A 10 17.15 2.59 5.80
CA LEU A 10 15.96 3.28 5.28
C LEU A 10 16.37 4.50 4.43
N ARG A 11 17.27 5.38 4.91
CA ARG A 11 17.69 6.56 4.13
C ARG A 11 18.35 6.23 2.78
N ALA A 12 19.19 5.20 2.72
CA ALA A 12 19.88 4.81 1.49
C ALA A 12 18.95 4.19 0.44
N ALA A 13 17.87 3.51 0.86
CA ALA A 13 16.88 2.97 -0.06
C ALA A 13 16.03 4.06 -0.74
N TYR A 14 15.84 5.23 -0.09
CA TYR A 14 14.89 6.25 -0.54
C TYR A 14 15.49 7.44 -1.31
N ALA A 15 16.80 7.71 -1.23
CA ALA A 15 17.43 8.81 -1.96
C ALA A 15 17.55 8.58 -3.49
N LEU A 16 17.27 7.36 -3.98
CA LEU A 16 17.48 6.96 -5.38
C LEU A 16 16.20 6.92 -6.23
N SER A 17 15.01 7.16 -5.67
CA SER A 17 13.74 7.07 -6.42
C SER A 17 13.35 8.33 -7.20
N ALA A 18 14.07 9.45 -7.01
CA ALA A 18 13.72 10.75 -7.61
C ALA A 18 14.19 10.95 -9.07
N ILE A 19 14.82 9.95 -9.71
CA ILE A 19 15.31 10.08 -11.08
C ILE A 19 15.04 8.77 -11.84
N TYR A 20 13.89 8.66 -12.51
CA TYR A 20 13.60 7.52 -13.41
C TYR A 20 13.46 7.94 -14.87
N PRO A 21 14.32 7.41 -15.77
CA PRO A 21 14.06 7.42 -17.20
C PRO A 21 13.03 6.33 -17.57
N ARG A 22 12.23 6.60 -18.62
CA ARG A 22 11.28 5.65 -19.21
C ARG A 22 12.03 4.41 -19.73
N LEU A 23 11.89 3.26 -19.07
CA LEU A 23 12.34 1.97 -19.58
C LEU A 23 11.22 1.29 -20.37
N ARG A 24 11.50 0.99 -21.65
CA ARG A 24 10.63 0.21 -22.53
C ARG A 24 10.64 -1.27 -22.11
N SER A 25 9.49 -1.93 -22.27
CA SER A 25 9.29 -3.37 -22.00
C SER A 25 10.35 -4.24 -22.70
N ARG A 26 11.19 -4.92 -21.91
CA ARG A 26 12.23 -5.82 -22.41
C ARG A 26 11.66 -7.21 -22.69
N THR A 27 11.09 -7.44 -23.86
CA THR A 27 11.07 -8.78 -24.48
C THR A 27 12.38 -8.99 -25.24
N THR A 28 13.50 -9.01 -24.52
CA THR A 28 14.84 -9.26 -25.09
C THR A 28 15.35 -10.63 -24.64
N ARG A 29 16.33 -11.22 -25.35
CA ARG A 29 17.01 -12.47 -24.95
C ARG A 29 17.44 -12.51 -23.47
N ALA A 30 17.73 -11.35 -22.87
CA ALA A 30 18.05 -11.23 -21.45
C ALA A 30 16.88 -11.68 -20.54
N GLY A 31 15.63 -11.35 -20.89
CA GLY A 31 14.44 -11.80 -20.14
C GLY A 31 14.25 -13.31 -20.17
N TYR A 32 14.59 -13.96 -21.29
CA TYR A 32 14.52 -15.43 -21.40
C TYR A 32 15.57 -16.15 -20.54
N ARG A 33 16.76 -15.55 -20.37
CA ARG A 33 17.82 -16.07 -19.50
C ARG A 33 17.43 -15.98 -18.02
N LEU A 34 16.84 -14.85 -17.61
CA LEU A 34 16.33 -14.63 -16.25
C LEU A 34 15.31 -15.69 -15.82
N ARG A 35 14.34 -16.04 -16.69
CA ARG A 35 13.30 -17.04 -16.35
C ARG A 35 13.87 -18.43 -16.04
N ARG A 36 14.88 -18.88 -16.79
CA ARG A 36 15.52 -20.18 -16.52
C ARG A 36 16.27 -20.20 -15.19
N THR A 37 16.80 -19.06 -14.75
CA THR A 37 17.55 -18.96 -13.50
C THR A 37 16.68 -19.27 -12.28
N PHE A 38 15.39 -18.90 -12.30
CA PHE A 38 14.53 -18.98 -11.11
C PHE A 38 13.54 -20.16 -11.09
N ALA A 39 13.63 -21.08 -12.06
CA ALA A 39 12.75 -22.26 -12.14
C ALA A 39 12.78 -23.18 -10.90
N HIS A 40 13.82 -23.07 -10.07
CA HIS A 40 14.01 -23.82 -8.83
C HIS A 40 14.13 -22.93 -7.60
N SER A 41 13.55 -21.73 -7.69
CA SER A 41 13.53 -20.75 -6.60
C SER A 41 12.10 -20.54 -6.13
N LEU A 42 11.96 -20.29 -4.83
CA LEU A 42 10.71 -19.88 -4.20
C LEU A 42 10.89 -18.52 -3.53
N LEU A 43 9.86 -17.69 -3.57
CA LEU A 43 9.79 -16.47 -2.79
C LEU A 43 8.69 -16.60 -1.74
N THR A 44 8.99 -16.15 -0.52
CA THR A 44 8.03 -16.00 0.57
C THR A 44 8.24 -14.68 1.30
N TYR A 45 7.17 -14.15 1.87
CA TYR A 45 7.23 -13.01 2.76
C TYR A 45 7.90 -13.41 4.08
N ASP A 46 8.85 -12.60 4.56
CA ASP A 46 9.42 -12.77 5.89
C ASP A 46 8.53 -12.12 6.96
N ASN A 47 7.62 -12.92 7.51
CA ASN A 47 6.66 -12.52 8.54
C ASN A 47 7.22 -12.53 9.98
N GLN A 48 8.54 -12.69 10.16
CA GLN A 48 9.15 -12.80 11.50
C GLN A 48 10.12 -11.65 11.82
N SER A 49 10.85 -11.13 10.84
CA SER A 49 11.92 -10.17 11.08
C SER A 49 11.46 -8.72 11.26
N PHE A 50 10.26 -8.37 10.75
CA PHE A 50 9.80 -6.99 10.77
C PHE A 50 8.27 -6.90 10.81
N THR A 51 7.73 -6.58 11.99
CA THR A 51 6.31 -6.28 12.22
C THR A 51 6.03 -4.80 11.95
N ASP A 52 4.88 -4.50 11.36
CA ASP A 52 4.42 -3.12 11.08
C ASP A 52 2.89 -3.07 11.17
N GLY A 53 2.27 -1.97 10.76
CA GLY A 53 0.83 -1.90 10.54
C GLY A 53 0.35 -2.84 9.43
N ALA A 54 -0.94 -3.20 9.50
CA ALA A 54 -1.60 -4.10 8.56
C ALA A 54 -1.34 -3.73 7.09
N GLY A 55 -1.53 -2.46 6.73
CA GLY A 55 -1.30 -1.98 5.36
C GLY A 55 0.13 -2.20 4.87
N ALA A 56 1.14 -1.92 5.70
CA ALA A 56 2.56 -2.12 5.33
C ALA A 56 2.96 -3.59 5.26
N GLN A 57 2.40 -4.45 6.11
CA GLN A 57 2.61 -5.89 6.03
C GLN A 57 1.96 -6.48 4.78
N PHE A 58 0.71 -6.12 4.52
CA PHE A 58 0.02 -6.61 3.34
C PHE A 58 0.65 -6.12 2.04
N GLN A 59 1.10 -4.85 1.99
CA GLN A 59 1.86 -4.33 0.85
C GLN A 59 3.10 -5.19 0.53
N ARG A 60 3.79 -5.70 1.55
CA ARG A 60 4.95 -6.59 1.37
C ARG A 60 4.55 -7.97 0.85
N VAL A 61 3.49 -8.56 1.39
CA VAL A 61 2.94 -9.84 0.88
C VAL A 61 2.62 -9.72 -0.61
N LEU A 62 1.88 -8.68 -1.00
CA LEU A 62 1.55 -8.39 -2.39
C LEU A 62 2.81 -8.18 -3.23
N GLY A 63 3.79 -7.43 -2.71
CA GLY A 63 5.03 -7.13 -3.42
C GLY A 63 5.90 -8.35 -3.68
N VAL A 64 6.04 -9.24 -2.68
CA VAL A 64 6.79 -10.49 -2.83
C VAL A 64 6.09 -11.42 -3.83
N TYR A 65 4.75 -11.51 -3.77
CA TYR A 65 3.99 -12.26 -4.77
C TYR A 65 4.19 -11.72 -6.19
N ALA A 66 4.06 -10.41 -6.38
CA ALA A 66 4.23 -9.77 -7.67
C ALA A 66 5.64 -9.99 -8.24
N LEU A 67 6.66 -9.88 -7.39
CA LEU A 67 8.05 -10.16 -7.75
C LEU A 67 8.26 -11.62 -8.16
N ALA A 68 7.68 -12.58 -7.41
CA ALA A 68 7.76 -14.00 -7.74
C ALA A 68 7.21 -14.29 -9.14
N ARG A 69 6.04 -13.72 -9.47
CA ARG A 69 5.46 -13.82 -10.82
C ARG A 69 6.33 -13.19 -11.90
N ASP A 70 6.97 -12.07 -11.61
CA ASP A 70 7.75 -11.34 -12.63
C ASP A 70 9.02 -12.09 -13.02
N ILE A 71 9.70 -12.70 -12.05
CA ILE A 71 10.93 -13.48 -12.28
C ILE A 71 10.67 -14.97 -12.58
N ASP A 72 9.40 -15.39 -12.67
CA ASP A 72 8.97 -16.78 -12.92
C ASP A 72 9.45 -17.77 -11.83
N ALA A 73 9.50 -17.30 -10.59
CA ALA A 73 9.75 -18.13 -9.41
C ALA A 73 8.45 -18.68 -8.83
N LYS A 74 8.55 -19.77 -8.06
CA LYS A 74 7.41 -20.22 -7.25
C LYS A 74 7.13 -19.24 -6.12
N TYR A 75 5.87 -19.09 -5.77
CA TYR A 75 5.47 -18.38 -4.56
C TYR A 75 5.05 -19.39 -3.48
N LEU A 76 5.56 -19.19 -2.27
CA LEU A 76 5.10 -19.86 -1.06
C LEU A 76 4.41 -18.79 -0.21
N HIS A 77 3.11 -18.93 0.02
CA HIS A 77 2.37 -17.98 0.83
C HIS A 77 2.73 -18.18 2.30
N SER A 78 3.04 -17.09 2.99
CA SER A 78 3.16 -17.04 4.44
C SER A 78 2.22 -15.96 4.95
N PRO A 79 1.22 -16.31 5.79
CA PRO A 79 0.28 -15.33 6.29
C PRO A 79 1.00 -14.32 7.18
N VAL A 80 0.40 -13.15 7.33
CA VAL A 80 0.87 -12.17 8.32
C VAL A 80 0.68 -12.79 9.71
N SER A 81 1.75 -12.84 10.51
CA SER A 81 1.74 -13.53 11.81
C SER A 81 1.40 -12.60 12.98
N LEU A 82 1.78 -11.32 12.86
CA LEU A 82 1.67 -10.34 13.93
C LEU A 82 1.56 -8.93 13.37
N ILE A 83 0.47 -8.24 13.69
CA ILE A 83 0.33 -6.80 13.42
C ILE A 83 0.95 -6.01 14.59
N GLY A 84 2.04 -5.30 14.31
CA GLY A 84 2.77 -4.51 15.31
C GLY A 84 2.06 -3.21 15.67
N TYR A 85 1.41 -2.57 14.69
CA TYR A 85 0.64 -1.34 14.88
C TYR A 85 -0.86 -1.61 14.74
N ARG A 86 -1.64 -1.34 15.79
CA ARG A 86 -3.08 -1.66 15.87
C ARG A 86 -3.99 -0.42 15.86
N GLY A 87 -3.48 0.73 15.44
CA GLY A 87 -4.23 2.00 15.54
C GLY A 87 -4.07 2.65 16.92
N THR A 88 -4.89 3.67 17.17
CA THR A 88 -5.00 4.33 18.48
C THR A 88 -5.73 3.43 19.49
N PRO A 89 -5.60 3.63 20.81
CA PRO A 89 -6.23 2.76 21.83
C PRO A 89 -7.75 2.57 21.73
N ASN A 90 -8.42 3.47 21.02
CA ASN A 90 -9.87 3.43 20.78
C ASN A 90 -10.24 2.77 19.44
N SER A 91 -9.26 2.28 18.68
CA SER A 91 -9.53 1.51 17.47
C SER A 91 -10.39 0.30 17.82
N ARG A 92 -11.41 0.05 16.99
CA ARG A 92 -12.39 -1.03 17.22
C ARG A 92 -11.80 -2.43 16.94
N ASP A 93 -10.56 -2.47 16.48
CA ASP A 93 -9.82 -3.63 16.02
C ASP A 93 -9.05 -4.34 17.15
N LYS A 94 -9.80 -4.72 18.20
CA LYS A 94 -9.21 -5.33 19.41
C LYS A 94 -8.73 -6.77 19.22
N ALA A 95 -9.18 -7.46 18.16
CA ALA A 95 -8.84 -8.85 17.87
C ALA A 95 -7.91 -8.95 16.64
N GLY A 96 -6.60 -8.87 16.88
CA GLY A 96 -5.58 -8.95 15.82
C GLY A 96 -5.74 -10.18 14.91
N ASP A 97 -6.12 -11.33 15.47
CA ASP A 97 -6.27 -12.59 14.72
C ASP A 97 -7.38 -12.53 13.66
N LYS A 98 -8.45 -11.77 13.91
CA LYS A 98 -9.54 -11.60 12.94
C LYS A 98 -9.07 -10.82 11.72
N ILE A 99 -8.31 -9.73 11.93
CA ILE A 99 -7.76 -8.91 10.85
C ILE A 99 -6.77 -9.71 10.01
N LEU A 100 -5.96 -10.55 10.65
CA LEU A 100 -5.00 -11.40 9.94
C LEU A 100 -5.70 -12.31 8.92
N ASN A 101 -6.76 -13.01 9.34
CA ASN A 101 -7.53 -13.88 8.47
C ASN A 101 -8.24 -13.09 7.36
N GLU A 102 -8.83 -11.93 7.71
CA GLU A 102 -9.56 -11.10 6.75
C GLU A 102 -8.64 -10.43 5.70
N LEU A 103 -7.38 -10.14 6.04
CA LEU A 103 -6.38 -9.62 5.08
C LEU A 103 -6.07 -10.64 3.98
N ASP A 104 -5.89 -11.91 4.35
CA ASP A 104 -5.64 -12.98 3.38
C ASP A 104 -6.84 -13.16 2.44
N ASP A 105 -8.06 -12.91 2.95
CA ASP A 105 -9.29 -12.96 2.17
C ASP A 105 -9.51 -11.79 1.18
N LEU A 106 -8.69 -10.73 1.22
CA LEU A 106 -8.76 -9.66 0.22
C LEU A 106 -8.30 -10.13 -1.17
N THR A 107 -7.52 -11.22 -1.23
CA THR A 107 -6.93 -11.74 -2.47
C THR A 107 -7.10 -13.24 -2.62
N LEU A 108 -6.85 -13.75 -3.81
CA LEU A 108 -6.76 -15.19 -4.11
C LEU A 108 -5.30 -15.67 -4.07
N ILE A 109 -4.44 -14.97 -3.31
CA ILE A 109 -3.05 -15.37 -3.19
C ILE A 109 -2.97 -16.68 -2.41
N ALA A 110 -2.34 -17.68 -3.03
CA ALA A 110 -2.08 -18.97 -2.43
C ALA A 110 -0.67 -19.42 -2.81
N SER A 111 -0.13 -20.40 -2.08
CA SER A 111 1.09 -21.09 -2.47
C SER A 111 0.90 -21.77 -3.83
N ASP A 112 1.93 -21.71 -4.68
CA ASP A 112 1.90 -22.47 -5.93
C ASP A 112 1.86 -23.97 -5.66
N SER A 113 1.29 -24.73 -6.58
CA SER A 113 1.31 -26.20 -6.52
C SER A 113 2.74 -26.73 -6.35
N GLY A 114 2.94 -27.57 -5.33
CA GLY A 114 4.23 -28.17 -4.99
C GLY A 114 5.26 -27.21 -4.37
N ALA A 115 4.88 -25.96 -4.04
CA ALA A 115 5.77 -25.01 -3.36
C ALA A 115 6.24 -25.54 -2.00
N GLU A 116 5.33 -26.09 -1.20
CA GLU A 116 5.64 -26.65 0.13
C GLU A 116 6.65 -27.81 0.05
N ALA A 117 6.43 -28.77 -0.85
CA ALA A 117 7.33 -29.90 -1.06
C ALA A 117 8.72 -29.44 -1.55
N MET A 118 8.78 -28.36 -2.33
CA MET A 118 10.05 -27.77 -2.76
C MET A 118 10.74 -27.02 -1.62
N ALA A 119 9.99 -26.26 -0.81
CA ALA A 119 10.50 -25.54 0.35
C ALA A 119 11.09 -26.48 1.40
N ALA A 120 10.50 -27.65 1.63
CA ALA A 120 10.98 -28.65 2.59
C ALA A 120 12.42 -29.16 2.33
N ARG A 121 12.92 -29.01 1.10
CA ARG A 121 14.29 -29.38 0.69
C ARG A 121 15.14 -28.19 0.25
N ALA A 122 14.61 -26.97 0.38
CA ALA A 122 15.26 -25.78 -0.12
C ALA A 122 16.28 -25.22 0.88
N THR A 123 17.36 -24.64 0.37
CA THR A 123 18.23 -23.78 1.16
C THR A 123 17.52 -22.45 1.41
N VAL A 124 17.42 -22.03 2.67
CA VAL A 124 16.76 -20.77 3.04
C VAL A 124 17.74 -19.62 2.97
N VAL A 125 17.39 -18.56 2.23
CA VAL A 125 18.16 -17.32 2.12
C VAL A 125 17.25 -16.16 2.52
N SER A 126 17.64 -15.42 3.56
CA SER A 126 16.87 -14.26 4.03
C SER A 126 17.47 -12.97 3.48
N LEU A 127 16.65 -12.14 2.83
CA LEU A 127 17.08 -10.91 2.19
C LEU A 127 16.14 -9.77 2.58
N SER A 128 16.68 -8.70 3.15
CA SER A 128 15.84 -7.59 3.61
C SER A 128 15.29 -6.77 2.47
N SER A 129 16.08 -6.40 1.45
CA SER A 129 15.57 -5.66 0.29
C SER A 129 16.34 -5.98 -0.98
N PRO A 130 16.15 -7.18 -1.55
CA PRO A 130 16.99 -7.68 -2.62
C PRO A 130 16.70 -7.01 -3.96
N ARG A 131 17.76 -6.86 -4.75
CA ARG A 131 17.66 -6.67 -6.20
C ARG A 131 17.68 -7.99 -6.95
N SER A 132 17.24 -7.99 -8.21
CA SER A 132 17.20 -9.20 -9.06
C SER A 132 18.57 -9.89 -9.13
N HIS A 133 19.66 -9.14 -9.27
CA HIS A 133 21.01 -9.70 -9.33
C HIS A 133 21.47 -10.36 -8.01
N GLU A 134 20.90 -9.97 -6.86
CA GLU A 134 21.17 -10.63 -5.58
C GLU A 134 20.41 -11.95 -5.48
N LEU A 135 19.18 -11.98 -5.98
CA LEU A 135 18.43 -13.23 -6.11
C LEU A 135 19.15 -14.21 -7.06
N GLU A 136 19.70 -13.73 -8.18
CA GLU A 136 20.44 -14.56 -9.15
C GLU A 136 21.67 -15.24 -8.52
N LYS A 137 22.42 -14.54 -7.65
CA LYS A 137 23.61 -15.09 -6.97
C LYS A 137 23.30 -16.33 -6.13
N HIS A 138 22.06 -16.44 -5.66
CA HIS A 138 21.60 -17.49 -4.75
C HIS A 138 20.55 -18.40 -5.40
N ALA A 139 20.33 -18.28 -6.71
CA ALA A 139 19.30 -19.03 -7.40
C ALA A 139 19.53 -20.55 -7.27
N GLY A 140 18.44 -21.27 -6.98
CA GLY A 140 18.49 -22.70 -6.74
C GLY A 140 18.71 -23.51 -8.02
N THR A 141 18.99 -24.80 -7.82
CA THR A 141 19.00 -25.82 -8.88
C THR A 141 17.92 -26.85 -8.62
N SER A 142 17.66 -27.74 -9.58
CA SER A 142 16.66 -28.81 -9.41
C SER A 142 16.96 -29.72 -8.20
N LYS A 143 18.24 -29.96 -7.92
CA LYS A 143 18.71 -30.76 -6.77
C LYS A 143 18.75 -29.97 -5.46
N HIS A 144 18.99 -28.66 -5.55
CA HIS A 144 19.12 -27.77 -4.40
C HIS A 144 18.29 -26.50 -4.64
N PRO A 145 16.96 -26.55 -4.44
CA PRO A 145 16.12 -25.36 -4.57
C PRO A 145 16.51 -24.29 -3.54
N THR A 146 16.15 -23.03 -3.82
CA THR A 146 16.35 -21.93 -2.86
C THR A 146 15.01 -21.34 -2.45
N LEU A 147 14.79 -21.12 -1.16
CA LEU A 147 13.67 -20.36 -0.61
C LEU A 147 14.17 -18.99 -0.15
N PHE A 148 13.74 -17.94 -0.85
CA PHE A 148 13.99 -16.55 -0.50
C PHE A 148 12.93 -16.04 0.47
N LYS A 149 13.34 -15.76 1.72
CA LYS A 149 12.53 -15.00 2.68
C LYS A 149 12.80 -13.51 2.50
N ILE A 150 11.84 -12.76 1.96
CA ILE A 150 12.01 -11.35 1.61
C ILE A 150 11.24 -10.46 2.58
N THR A 151 11.94 -9.48 3.17
CA THR A 151 11.32 -8.51 4.10
C THR A 151 10.72 -7.30 3.38
N LEU A 152 11.42 -6.68 2.43
CA LEU A 152 11.04 -5.42 1.75
C LEU A 152 11.28 -5.54 0.24
N PRO A 153 10.28 -5.94 -0.56
CA PRO A 153 10.46 -6.18 -2.01
C PRO A 153 10.61 -4.90 -2.84
N TYR A 154 10.60 -3.73 -2.19
CA TYR A 154 10.38 -2.44 -2.83
C TYR A 154 11.49 -1.96 -3.77
N GLN A 155 12.75 -2.35 -3.56
CA GLN A 155 13.84 -1.92 -4.47
C GLN A 155 13.59 -2.30 -5.94
N GLU A 156 13.07 -3.50 -6.19
CA GLU A 156 12.73 -3.93 -7.54
C GLU A 156 11.40 -3.34 -8.02
N LEU A 157 10.41 -3.26 -7.13
CA LEU A 157 9.07 -2.73 -7.44
C LEU A 157 9.07 -1.24 -7.73
N ASP A 158 9.91 -0.46 -7.04
CA ASP A 158 10.07 0.97 -7.29
C ASP A 158 10.87 1.24 -8.58
N ARG A 159 11.76 0.30 -8.96
CA ARG A 159 12.49 0.36 -10.23
C ARG A 159 11.60 0.07 -11.42
N ASP A 160 10.69 -0.88 -11.28
CA ASP A 160 9.69 -1.18 -12.31
C ASP A 160 8.30 -1.36 -11.68
N PRO A 161 7.55 -0.26 -11.51
CA PRO A 161 6.19 -0.31 -10.98
C PRO A 161 5.22 -1.14 -11.82
N ALA A 162 5.58 -1.51 -13.06
CA ALA A 162 4.75 -2.38 -13.88
C ALA A 162 4.69 -3.82 -13.32
N ILE A 163 5.63 -4.22 -12.46
CA ILE A 163 5.62 -5.52 -11.77
C ILE A 163 4.33 -5.69 -10.95
N TRP A 164 3.76 -4.62 -10.40
CA TRP A 164 2.49 -4.69 -9.68
C TRP A 164 1.32 -5.22 -10.53
N ASN A 165 1.38 -5.12 -11.86
CA ASN A 165 0.36 -5.70 -12.75
C ASN A 165 0.27 -7.23 -12.64
N ARG A 166 1.29 -7.90 -12.08
CA ARG A 166 1.25 -9.34 -11.80
C ARG A 166 0.21 -9.72 -10.74
N LEU A 167 -0.32 -8.75 -9.99
CA LEU A 167 -1.40 -8.98 -9.04
C LEU A 167 -2.75 -9.23 -9.72
N ARG A 168 -2.99 -8.71 -10.93
CA ARG A 168 -4.32 -8.75 -11.59
C ARG A 168 -5.04 -10.11 -11.53
N PRO A 169 -4.38 -11.26 -11.76
CA PRO A 169 -5.06 -12.57 -11.72
C PRO A 169 -5.58 -13.01 -10.35
N VAL A 170 -5.08 -12.41 -9.26
CA VAL A 170 -5.40 -12.83 -7.87
C VAL A 170 -6.22 -11.78 -7.10
N LEU A 171 -6.65 -10.70 -7.75
CA LEU A 171 -7.52 -9.71 -7.12
C LEU A 171 -8.98 -10.19 -7.16
N ARG A 172 -9.66 -10.21 -6.00
CA ARG A 172 -11.06 -10.66 -5.89
C ARG A 172 -12.09 -9.64 -6.38
N HIS A 173 -11.71 -8.38 -6.54
CA HIS A 173 -12.67 -7.28 -6.60
C HIS A 173 -13.01 -6.89 -8.03
N GLN A 174 -14.25 -7.17 -8.41
CA GLN A 174 -14.93 -6.51 -9.52
C GLN A 174 -16.02 -5.62 -8.92
N THR A 175 -15.73 -4.34 -8.83
CA THR A 175 -16.68 -3.34 -8.40
C THR A 175 -17.73 -3.10 -9.47
N THR A 176 -19.00 -3.32 -9.14
CA THR A 176 -20.08 -2.87 -9.99
C THR A 176 -20.21 -1.35 -9.86
N ARG A 177 -19.99 -0.62 -10.95
CA ARG A 177 -20.18 0.83 -11.01
C ARG A 177 -21.65 1.16 -10.71
N ARG A 178 -21.88 2.07 -9.77
CA ARG A 178 -23.22 2.60 -9.46
C ARG A 178 -23.12 4.12 -9.28
N PRO A 179 -23.95 4.93 -9.96
CA PRO A 179 -24.04 6.35 -9.63
C PRO A 179 -24.66 6.55 -8.23
N PRO A 180 -24.27 7.60 -7.49
CA PRO A 180 -23.18 8.55 -7.80
C PRO A 180 -21.80 7.88 -7.70
N LEU A 181 -20.80 8.39 -8.44
CA LEU A 181 -19.42 7.94 -8.28
C LEU A 181 -18.95 8.16 -6.84
N ARG A 182 -18.33 7.15 -6.25
CA ARG A 182 -17.80 7.19 -4.89
C ARG A 182 -16.33 7.57 -4.93
N ILE A 183 -15.98 8.64 -4.21
CA ILE A 183 -14.61 9.12 -4.10
C ILE A 183 -14.13 8.87 -2.67
N ALA A 184 -13.34 7.81 -2.49
CA ALA A 184 -12.72 7.54 -1.21
C ALA A 184 -11.52 8.47 -0.99
N VAL A 185 -11.46 9.09 0.19
CA VAL A 185 -10.35 9.93 0.61
C VAL A 185 -9.76 9.33 1.88
N HIS A 186 -8.59 8.73 1.76
CA HIS A 186 -7.91 8.18 2.93
C HIS A 186 -7.07 9.27 3.59
N VAL A 187 -7.48 9.71 4.78
CA VAL A 187 -6.80 10.73 5.57
C VAL A 187 -6.06 10.06 6.73
N ARG A 188 -4.73 9.97 6.64
CA ARG A 188 -3.92 9.36 7.71
C ARG A 188 -3.77 10.32 8.90
N ARG A 189 -4.26 9.91 10.06
CA ARG A 189 -4.23 10.61 11.36
C ARG A 189 -3.77 9.66 12.47
N GLY A 190 -4.34 9.76 13.66
CA GLY A 190 -4.05 8.91 14.80
C GLY A 190 -2.68 9.18 15.43
N ASP A 191 -1.95 8.11 15.68
CA ASP A 191 -0.61 8.12 16.30
C ASP A 191 0.42 9.01 15.58
N ASN A 192 0.25 9.23 14.28
CA ASN A 192 1.16 10.04 13.48
C ASN A 192 1.29 11.47 14.01
N HIS A 193 0.31 12.03 14.73
CA HIS A 193 0.45 13.33 15.40
C HIS A 193 1.59 13.39 16.42
N PHE A 194 1.98 12.23 16.96
CA PHE A 194 2.96 12.14 18.04
C PHE A 194 4.29 11.51 17.61
N VAL A 195 4.24 10.49 16.76
CA VAL A 195 5.43 9.68 16.44
C VAL A 195 5.91 9.79 14.99
N ALA A 196 5.11 10.36 14.08
CA ALA A 196 5.45 10.44 12.66
C ALA A 196 4.75 11.62 11.95
N ALA A 197 4.88 12.83 12.50
CA ALA A 197 4.17 14.01 12.03
C ALA A 197 4.51 14.38 10.57
N GLU A 198 5.69 13.99 10.09
CA GLU A 198 6.10 14.17 8.69
C GLU A 198 5.25 13.38 7.68
N ARG A 199 4.52 12.36 8.17
CA ARG A 199 3.54 11.58 7.40
C ARG A 199 2.17 12.24 7.37
N LEU A 200 1.94 13.33 8.10
CA LEU A 200 0.68 14.06 8.03
C LEU A 200 0.65 14.96 6.79
N LEU A 201 -0.49 14.95 6.11
CA LEU A 201 -0.87 15.97 5.14
C LEU A 201 -1.94 16.86 5.76
N PRO A 202 -1.89 18.19 5.54
CA PRO A 202 -2.90 19.10 6.05
C PRO A 202 -4.27 18.81 5.41
N ASN A 203 -5.37 19.14 6.10
CA ASN A 203 -6.71 19.00 5.51
C ASN A 203 -6.86 19.79 4.20
N SER A 204 -6.22 20.96 4.12
CA SER A 204 -6.19 21.78 2.90
C SER A 204 -5.67 21.04 1.67
N TYR A 205 -4.74 20.09 1.82
CA TYR A 205 -4.30 19.23 0.72
C TYR A 205 -5.48 18.40 0.19
N TYR A 206 -6.15 17.65 1.07
CA TYR A 206 -7.23 16.75 0.67
C TYR A 206 -8.42 17.52 0.09
N ILE A 207 -8.78 18.63 0.73
CA ILE A 207 -9.86 19.52 0.26
C ILE A 207 -9.52 20.09 -1.13
N SER A 208 -8.30 20.58 -1.34
CA SER A 208 -7.84 21.10 -2.63
C SER A 208 -7.93 20.05 -3.75
N VAL A 209 -7.43 18.82 -3.50
CA VAL A 209 -7.52 17.72 -4.48
C VAL A 209 -8.99 17.38 -4.76
N ALA A 210 -9.80 17.23 -3.72
CA ALA A 210 -11.21 16.87 -3.81
C ALA A 210 -12.04 17.92 -4.56
N GLN A 211 -11.85 19.22 -4.28
CA GLN A 211 -12.57 20.30 -4.96
C GLN A 211 -12.22 20.39 -6.45
N ARG A 212 -10.95 20.18 -6.82
CA ARG A 212 -10.52 20.13 -8.22
C ARG A 212 -11.13 18.95 -8.96
N LEU A 213 -11.08 17.77 -8.34
CA LEU A 213 -11.72 16.57 -8.90
C LEU A 213 -13.23 16.75 -9.01
N GLY A 214 -13.89 17.30 -7.98
CA GLY A 214 -15.33 17.58 -7.98
C GLY A 214 -15.71 18.55 -9.09
N SER A 215 -14.94 19.63 -9.28
CA SER A 215 -15.15 20.59 -10.38
C SER A 215 -15.04 19.91 -11.74
N LEU A 216 -14.04 19.04 -11.94
CA LEU A 216 -13.90 18.24 -13.15
C LEU A 216 -15.10 17.30 -13.37
N LEU A 217 -15.61 16.66 -12.31
CA LEU A 217 -16.77 15.77 -12.39
C LEU A 217 -18.05 16.52 -12.72
N VAL A 218 -18.26 17.73 -12.16
CA VAL A 218 -19.38 18.61 -12.50
C VAL A 218 -19.31 19.03 -13.98
N GLN A 219 -18.14 19.42 -14.48
CA GLN A 219 -17.96 19.76 -15.90
C GLN A 219 -18.27 18.60 -16.85
N LEU A 220 -18.11 17.36 -16.38
CA LEU A 220 -18.40 16.14 -17.13
C LEU A 220 -19.82 15.60 -16.89
N ASP A 221 -20.66 16.30 -16.13
CA ASP A 221 -22.01 15.88 -15.72
C ASP A 221 -22.03 14.52 -15.02
N ILE A 222 -21.08 14.30 -14.10
CA ILE A 222 -20.95 13.05 -13.36
C ILE A 222 -21.37 13.27 -11.89
N PRO A 223 -22.49 12.69 -11.44
CA PRO A 223 -22.87 12.75 -10.04
C PRO A 223 -21.84 12.00 -9.19
N HIS A 224 -21.46 12.59 -8.06
CA HIS A 224 -20.41 12.06 -7.19
C HIS A 224 -20.68 12.38 -5.72
N ARG A 225 -19.97 11.67 -4.84
CA ARG A 225 -19.91 11.94 -3.40
C ARG A 225 -18.52 11.64 -2.84
N PHE A 226 -18.14 12.35 -1.79
CA PHE A 226 -16.88 12.12 -1.09
C PHE A 226 -17.11 11.26 0.15
N GLU A 227 -16.21 10.31 0.40
CA GLU A 227 -16.22 9.43 1.58
C GLU A 227 -14.84 9.54 2.24
N ILE A 228 -14.78 10.17 3.42
CA ILE A 228 -13.53 10.39 4.15
C ILE A 228 -13.29 9.24 5.12
N PHE A 229 -12.16 8.55 4.98
CA PHE A 229 -11.75 7.45 5.88
C PHE A 229 -10.59 7.91 6.74
N SER A 230 -10.76 7.86 8.07
CA SER A 230 -9.72 8.26 9.01
C SER A 230 -9.86 7.59 10.38
N GLU A 231 -8.82 7.77 11.19
CA GLU A 231 -8.75 7.37 12.58
C GLU A 231 -8.86 8.64 13.43
N THR A 232 -9.61 8.60 14.53
CA THR A 232 -9.74 9.74 15.44
C THR A 232 -8.88 9.58 16.68
N LEU A 233 -8.52 10.72 17.27
CA LEU A 233 -7.99 10.78 18.62
C LEU A 233 -9.05 11.32 19.58
N THR A 234 -9.41 10.53 20.59
CA THR A 234 -10.34 10.99 21.61
C THR A 234 -9.65 11.96 22.57
N ILE A 235 -10.14 13.20 22.62
CA ILE A 235 -9.63 14.26 23.52
C ILE A 235 -9.61 13.76 24.97
N GLY A 236 -8.53 14.05 25.68
CA GLY A 236 -8.31 13.61 27.06
C GLY A 236 -7.72 12.21 27.19
N THR A 237 -7.57 11.47 26.09
CA THR A 237 -6.85 10.19 26.11
C THR A 237 -5.38 10.42 26.39
N ARG A 238 -4.82 9.63 27.30
CA ARG A 238 -3.37 9.55 27.53
C ARG A 238 -2.82 8.37 26.74
N LEU A 239 -1.94 8.67 25.79
CA LEU A 239 -1.18 7.67 25.05
C LEU A 239 0.12 7.39 25.79
N THR A 240 0.46 6.12 25.90
CA THR A 240 1.65 5.59 26.56
C THR A 240 2.49 4.83 25.54
N PRO A 241 3.79 4.56 25.81
CA PRO A 241 4.62 3.80 24.89
C PRO A 241 4.05 2.45 24.43
N SER A 242 3.25 1.78 25.26
CA SER A 242 2.60 0.51 24.91
C SER A 242 1.45 0.64 23.90
N ASP A 243 0.97 1.87 23.66
CA ASP A 243 -0.07 2.16 22.66
C ASP A 243 0.51 2.31 21.25
N PHE A 244 1.84 2.28 21.11
CA PHE A 244 2.54 2.38 19.83
C PHE A 244 3.30 1.08 19.52
N THR A 245 3.78 0.94 18.28
CA THR A 245 4.68 -0.17 17.93
C THR A 245 5.92 -0.13 18.84
N PRO A 246 6.39 -1.28 19.37
CA PRO A 246 7.55 -1.31 20.25
C PRO A 246 8.74 -0.55 19.66
N GLY A 247 9.28 0.38 20.46
CA GLY A 247 10.39 1.24 20.06
C GLY A 247 10.00 2.51 19.30
N MET A 248 8.74 2.77 18.96
CA MET A 248 8.38 4.05 18.29
C MET A 248 8.60 5.28 19.18
N THR A 249 8.31 5.15 20.48
CA THR A 249 8.47 6.23 21.45
C THR A 249 8.70 5.67 22.84
N SER A 250 9.42 6.43 23.67
CA SER A 250 9.54 6.20 25.12
C SER A 250 8.71 7.21 25.92
N GLU A 251 8.03 8.13 25.24
CA GLU A 251 7.29 9.24 25.84
C GLU A 251 5.79 8.93 25.88
N SER A 252 5.09 9.52 26.84
CA SER A 252 3.62 9.51 26.90
C SER A 252 3.10 10.85 26.39
N PHE A 253 1.94 10.83 25.74
CA PHE A 253 1.31 12.01 25.17
C PHE A 253 -0.10 12.18 25.73
N ALA A 254 -0.53 13.43 25.92
CA ALA A 254 -1.92 13.74 26.16
C ALA A 254 -2.55 14.25 24.86
N VAL A 255 -3.67 13.66 24.45
CA VAL A 255 -4.46 14.17 23.32
C VAL A 255 -5.19 15.42 23.80
N ALA A 256 -4.78 16.59 23.29
CA ALA A 256 -5.31 17.87 23.71
C ALA A 256 -5.92 18.62 22.51
N GLY A 257 -7.25 18.75 22.52
CA GLY A 257 -8.00 19.43 21.48
C GLY A 257 -8.25 18.58 20.23
N ASP A 258 -9.00 19.16 19.30
CA ASP A 258 -9.28 18.54 18.01
C ASP A 258 -8.08 18.74 17.06
N HIS A 259 -7.20 17.74 17.05
CA HIS A 259 -6.03 17.71 16.18
C HIS A 259 -6.39 17.46 14.70
N ASP A 260 -7.53 16.82 14.44
CA ASP A 260 -7.87 16.32 13.12
C ASP A 260 -8.73 17.31 12.33
N ARG A 261 -9.54 18.12 13.03
CA ARG A 261 -10.38 19.19 12.47
C ARG A 261 -11.26 18.71 11.33
N PHE A 262 -11.92 17.57 11.52
CA PHE A 262 -12.71 16.94 10.45
C PHE A 262 -13.88 17.81 9.95
N GLY A 263 -14.35 18.79 10.74
CA GLY A 263 -15.35 19.76 10.29
C GLY A 263 -14.89 20.64 9.12
N GLU A 264 -13.58 20.75 8.85
CA GLU A 264 -13.10 21.44 7.64
C GLU A 264 -13.52 20.73 6.34
N PHE A 265 -13.84 19.43 6.40
CA PHE A 265 -14.32 18.67 5.24
C PHE A 265 -15.76 18.97 4.85
N ASP A 266 -16.53 19.73 5.66
CA ASP A 266 -17.87 20.22 5.29
C ASP A 266 -17.83 21.12 4.03
N ALA A 267 -16.64 21.60 3.65
CA ALA A 267 -16.39 22.27 2.38
C ALA A 267 -16.55 21.36 1.14
N LEU A 268 -16.65 20.04 1.34
CA LEU A 268 -16.96 19.05 0.32
C LEU A 268 -18.43 18.65 0.51
N SER A 269 -19.28 18.86 -0.51
CA SER A 269 -20.71 18.50 -0.39
C SER A 269 -21.18 17.78 -1.66
N PRO A 270 -21.77 16.58 -1.56
CA PRO A 270 -21.97 15.79 -0.34
C PRO A 270 -20.70 15.07 0.16
N VAL A 271 -20.56 14.95 1.49
CA VAL A 271 -19.46 14.22 2.16
C VAL A 271 -19.98 13.30 3.26
N ASP A 272 -19.46 12.08 3.30
CA ASP A 272 -19.68 11.09 4.36
C ASP A 272 -18.37 10.90 5.14
N LEU A 273 -18.44 10.95 6.48
CA LEU A 273 -17.28 10.74 7.36
C LEU A 273 -17.31 9.31 7.95
N HIS A 274 -16.33 8.49 7.55
CA HIS A 274 -16.09 7.13 8.04
C HIS A 274 -14.93 7.14 9.04
N LEU A 275 -15.21 7.62 10.25
CA LEU A 275 -14.25 7.74 11.34
C LEU A 275 -14.23 6.46 12.19
N ASP A 276 -13.03 5.92 12.46
CA ASP A 276 -12.82 4.69 13.26
C ASP A 276 -13.63 3.48 12.76
N THR A 277 -13.89 3.43 11.45
CA THR A 277 -14.47 2.27 10.78
C THR A 277 -13.49 1.09 10.91
N PRO A 278 -13.94 -0.13 11.26
CA PRO A 278 -13.06 -1.30 11.36
C PRO A 278 -12.18 -1.43 10.11
N LEU A 279 -10.89 -1.74 10.27
CA LEU A 279 -9.92 -1.62 9.19
C LEU A 279 -10.34 -2.37 7.92
N MET A 280 -10.83 -3.60 8.06
CA MET A 280 -11.20 -4.43 6.92
C MET A 280 -12.47 -3.94 6.21
N GLU A 281 -13.41 -3.37 6.96
CA GLU A 281 -14.58 -2.69 6.40
C GLU A 281 -14.15 -1.42 5.65
N ALA A 282 -13.27 -0.59 6.24
CA ALA A 282 -12.73 0.59 5.59
C ALA A 282 -11.95 0.24 4.31
N ILE A 283 -11.12 -0.81 4.33
CA ILE A 283 -10.45 -1.32 3.12
C ILE A 283 -11.48 -1.74 2.07
N GLY A 284 -12.48 -2.55 2.43
CA GLY A 284 -13.50 -2.99 1.48
C GLY A 284 -14.25 -1.81 0.86
N MET A 285 -14.61 -0.81 1.67
CA MET A 285 -15.27 0.41 1.20
C MET A 285 -14.37 1.22 0.27
N MET A 286 -13.11 1.46 0.62
CA MET A 286 -12.17 2.22 -0.21
C MET A 286 -11.79 1.48 -1.48
N VAL A 287 -11.53 0.17 -1.41
CA VAL A 287 -11.26 -0.68 -2.59
C VAL A 287 -12.48 -0.69 -3.49
N SER A 288 -13.70 -0.62 -2.95
CA SER A 288 -14.91 -0.60 -3.78
C SER A 288 -15.21 0.75 -4.46
N ALA A 289 -14.56 1.85 -4.03
CA ALA A 289 -14.79 3.19 -4.56
C ALA A 289 -14.34 3.32 -6.02
N ASP A 290 -14.83 4.34 -6.72
CA ASP A 290 -14.51 4.62 -8.13
C ASP A 290 -13.24 5.44 -8.30
N VAL A 291 -12.95 6.28 -7.29
CA VAL A 291 -11.74 7.10 -7.21
C VAL A 291 -11.17 6.98 -5.80
N LEU A 292 -9.83 6.96 -5.69
CA LEU A 292 -9.11 7.01 -4.42
C LEU A 292 -8.19 8.24 -4.38
N ILE A 293 -8.31 9.05 -3.34
CA ILE A 293 -7.33 10.08 -2.97
C ILE A 293 -6.49 9.54 -1.81
N THR A 294 -5.19 9.43 -2.03
CA THR A 294 -4.29 8.76 -1.08
C THR A 294 -3.67 9.72 -0.06
N SER A 295 -3.35 9.21 1.12
CA SER A 295 -2.41 9.83 2.08
C SER A 295 -1.02 9.18 2.03
N LYS A 296 -0.08 9.73 2.81
CA LYS A 296 1.23 9.14 3.12
C LYS A 296 1.13 7.87 3.98
N SER A 297 0.55 6.81 3.40
CA SER A 297 0.32 5.53 4.07
C SER A 297 0.42 4.35 3.12
N SER A 298 1.10 3.29 3.55
CA SER A 298 1.11 1.99 2.87
C SER A 298 -0.30 1.43 2.66
N LEU A 299 -1.25 1.74 3.57
CA LEU A 299 -2.65 1.36 3.41
C LEU A 299 -3.25 1.99 2.13
N SER A 300 -2.96 3.26 1.85
CA SER A 300 -3.43 3.91 0.61
C SER A 300 -2.92 3.21 -0.63
N ILE A 301 -1.64 2.79 -0.60
CA ILE A 301 -1.00 2.10 -1.72
C ILE A 301 -1.64 0.74 -1.92
N VAL A 302 -1.84 -0.03 -0.85
CA VAL A 302 -2.54 -1.32 -0.89
C VAL A 302 -3.92 -1.17 -1.52
N VAL A 303 -4.74 -0.23 -1.04
CA VAL A 303 -6.08 -0.01 -1.59
C VAL A 303 -6.02 0.30 -3.09
N GLY A 304 -5.08 1.15 -3.52
CA GLY A 304 -4.88 1.44 -4.95
C GLY A 304 -4.42 0.22 -5.76
N LEU A 305 -3.57 -0.64 -5.19
CA LEU A 305 -3.11 -1.88 -5.85
C LEU A 305 -4.21 -2.93 -5.96
N LEU A 306 -5.09 -3.02 -4.97
CA LEU A 306 -6.23 -3.94 -4.95
C LEU A 306 -7.34 -3.52 -5.93
N ASN A 307 -7.29 -2.30 -6.46
CA ASN A 307 -8.22 -1.84 -7.48
C ASN A 307 -7.53 -1.17 -8.69
N PRO A 308 -6.90 -1.97 -9.57
CA PRO A 308 -6.00 -1.49 -10.62
C PRO A 308 -6.68 -0.81 -11.82
N ASP A 309 -8.02 -0.76 -11.85
CA ASP A 309 -8.79 -0.20 -12.96
C ASP A 309 -9.50 1.11 -12.59
N ARG A 310 -9.20 1.69 -11.41
CA ARG A 310 -9.76 2.98 -10.94
C ARG A 310 -8.84 4.16 -11.18
N LEU A 311 -9.39 5.35 -10.99
CA LEU A 311 -8.60 6.56 -10.87
C LEU A 311 -7.99 6.65 -9.46
N ILE A 312 -6.66 6.67 -9.39
CA ILE A 312 -5.92 6.90 -8.15
C ILE A 312 -5.24 8.26 -8.23
N LEU A 313 -5.61 9.17 -7.32
CA LEU A 313 -4.92 10.44 -7.08
C LEU A 313 -3.89 10.23 -5.97
N PHE A 314 -2.64 10.01 -6.39
CA PHE A 314 -1.55 9.55 -5.55
C PHE A 314 -0.72 10.72 -4.99
N HIS A 315 -0.50 10.76 -3.69
CA HIS A 315 0.52 11.62 -3.09
C HIS A 315 1.85 10.86 -3.00
N PRO A 316 2.97 11.40 -3.52
CA PRO A 316 4.27 10.77 -3.42
C PRO A 316 4.62 10.37 -1.98
N PHE A 317 4.74 9.05 -1.75
CA PHE A 317 5.08 8.51 -0.44
C PHE A 317 5.76 7.15 -0.53
N TRP A 318 7.04 7.11 -0.13
CA TRP A 318 7.95 5.95 -0.03
C TRP A 318 8.21 5.14 -1.30
N HIS A 319 7.23 5.03 -2.19
CA HIS A 319 7.23 4.14 -3.34
C HIS A 319 6.85 4.87 -4.61
N ALA A 320 7.30 4.33 -5.73
CA ALA A 320 6.97 4.86 -7.04
C ALA A 320 5.49 4.55 -7.38
N PRO A 321 4.75 5.51 -7.97
CA PRO A 321 3.39 5.25 -8.42
C PRO A 321 3.37 4.33 -9.63
N MET A 322 2.24 3.62 -9.82
CA MET A 322 1.98 2.97 -11.10
C MET A 322 1.81 4.01 -12.21
N ALA A 323 2.16 3.65 -13.44
CA ALA A 323 2.17 4.60 -14.57
C ALA A 323 0.80 5.25 -14.87
N HIS A 324 -0.30 4.60 -14.49
CA HIS A 324 -1.67 5.12 -14.69
C HIS A 324 -2.21 5.89 -13.48
N TRP A 325 -1.46 5.97 -12.38
CA TRP A 325 -1.83 6.80 -11.23
C TRP A 325 -1.53 8.27 -11.54
N VAL A 326 -2.37 9.16 -11.03
CA VAL A 326 -2.21 10.60 -11.21
C VAL A 326 -1.56 11.16 -9.96
N THR A 327 -0.31 11.59 -10.08
CA THR A 327 0.42 12.19 -8.96
C THR A 327 -0.11 13.57 -8.61
N THR A 328 -0.24 13.82 -7.31
CA THR A 328 -0.63 15.10 -6.70
C THR A 328 0.56 15.78 -6.03
N SER A 329 0.55 17.10 -5.97
CA SER A 329 1.52 17.91 -5.22
C SER A 329 1.03 18.20 -3.79
N ALA A 330 1.90 18.78 -2.96
CA ALA A 330 1.58 19.07 -1.55
C ALA A 330 0.46 20.11 -1.36
N ASP A 331 0.24 20.99 -2.33
CA ASP A 331 -0.86 21.98 -2.37
C ASP A 331 -2.13 21.43 -3.06
N GLY A 332 -2.14 20.15 -3.40
CA GLY A 332 -3.30 19.45 -3.97
C GLY A 332 -3.50 19.64 -5.47
N GLN A 333 -2.51 20.19 -6.19
CA GLN A 333 -2.55 20.23 -7.66
C GLN A 333 -2.32 18.85 -8.25
N PHE A 334 -2.89 18.61 -9.43
CA PHE A 334 -2.59 17.46 -10.27
C PHE A 334 -2.88 17.79 -11.73
N ASN A 335 -2.42 16.93 -12.64
CA ASN A 335 -2.72 17.09 -14.07
C ASN A 335 -4.18 16.70 -14.35
N GLU A 336 -5.07 17.70 -14.36
CA GLU A 336 -6.52 17.51 -14.57
C GLU A 336 -6.85 16.87 -15.93
N ALA A 337 -6.11 17.19 -16.99
CA ALA A 337 -6.29 16.56 -18.30
C ALA A 337 -5.97 15.06 -18.27
N HIS A 338 -4.92 14.66 -17.53
CA HIS A 338 -4.58 13.26 -17.33
C HIS A 338 -5.65 12.56 -16.48
N ALA A 339 -6.11 13.19 -15.39
CA ALA A 339 -7.19 12.67 -14.57
C ALA A 339 -8.48 12.48 -15.37
N ALA A 340 -8.88 13.46 -16.18
CA ALA A 340 -10.03 13.37 -17.07
C ALA A 340 -9.90 12.21 -18.08
N LYS A 341 -8.70 12.00 -18.63
CA LYS A 341 -8.41 10.87 -19.52
C LYS A 341 -8.58 9.53 -18.80
N MET A 342 -8.01 9.38 -17.60
CA MET A 342 -8.13 8.17 -16.79
C MET A 342 -9.57 7.92 -16.34
N LEU A 343 -10.29 8.98 -15.99
CA LEU A 343 -11.70 8.90 -15.65
C LEU A 343 -12.52 8.42 -16.85
N ARG A 344 -12.40 9.05 -18.03
CA ARG A 344 -13.13 8.60 -19.23
C ARG A 344 -12.86 7.13 -19.55
N ARG A 345 -11.60 6.72 -19.45
CA ARG A 345 -11.15 5.34 -19.62
C ARG A 345 -11.87 4.40 -18.64
N TYR A 346 -11.89 4.77 -17.36
CA TYR A 346 -12.61 4.04 -16.33
C TYR A 346 -14.11 3.93 -16.64
N LEU A 347 -14.74 5.03 -17.08
CA LEU A 347 -16.17 5.06 -17.38
C LEU A 347 -16.56 4.26 -18.63
N SER A 348 -15.66 4.10 -19.61
CA SER A 348 -15.89 3.30 -20.82
C SER A 348 -15.65 1.81 -20.63
N GLY A 349 -15.02 1.38 -19.52
CA GLY A 349 -14.67 -0.02 -19.28
C GLY A 349 -13.57 -0.57 -20.20
N THR A 350 -12.73 0.32 -20.76
CA THR A 350 -11.61 0.02 -21.67
C THR A 350 -10.28 0.36 -20.99
#